data_AF-A0A3D3RCF4-F1
#
_entry.id   AF-A0A3D3RCF4-F1
#
_cell.length_a   1.000
_cell.length_b   1.000
_cell.length_c   1.000
_cell.angle_alpha   90.00
_cell.angle_beta   90.00
_cell.angle_gamma   90.00
#
_symmetry.space_group_name_H-M   'P 1'
#
loop_
_entity.id
_entity.type
_entity.pdbx_description
1 polymer ?
#
loop_
_entity_poly.entity_id
_entity_poly.type
_entity_poly.pdbx_seq_one_letter_code
_entity_poly.pdbx_strand_id
1 'polypeptide(L)' 'SFADLKWVLYQLASALFGEDVQLRFRPSYFPFTTPSAEVDVMFNGKWLEILGAGMIRPEVLQAGGVDSEQWQGFAFGLGL' A
#
# COMPACT_ATOMS: atom_id res chain seq x y z
N SER A 1 9.60 -2.30 -6.00
CA SER A 1 8.63 -3.10 -6.79
C SER A 1 7.31 -3.24 -6.04
N PHE A 2 6.24 -3.71 -6.71
CA PHE A 2 4.95 -3.96 -6.05
C PHE A 2 4.99 -5.13 -5.06
N ALA A 3 5.91 -6.09 -5.25
CA ALA A 3 6.15 -7.15 -4.28
C ALA A 3 6.71 -6.59 -2.96
N ASP A 4 7.63 -5.63 -3.05
CA ASP A 4 8.21 -4.96 -1.87
C ASP A 4 7.12 -4.20 -1.08
N LEU A 5 6.22 -3.50 -1.78
CA LEU A 5 5.07 -2.84 -1.16
C LEU A 5 4.21 -3.85 -0.39
N LYS A 6 3.84 -4.97 -1.02
CA LYS A 6 3.02 -6.00 -0.36
C LYS A 6 3.71 -6.57 0.88
N TRP A 7 5.02 -6.82 0.78
CA TRP A 7 5.79 -7.35 1.90
C TRP A 7 5.83 -6.36 3.07
N VAL A 8 6.13 -5.08 2.82
CA VAL A 8 6.13 -4.04 3.86
C VAL A 8 4.76 -3.91 4.52
N LEU A 9 3.68 -3.92 3.75
CA LEU A 9 2.32 -3.84 4.29
C LEU A 9 1.94 -5.08 5.10
N TYR A 10 2.40 -6.26 4.68
CA TYR A 10 2.24 -7.48 5.45
C TYR A 10 2.95 -7.40 6.79
N GLN A 11 4.22 -7.01 6.80
CA GLN A 11 5.01 -6.84 8.03
C GLN A 11 4.40 -5.79 8.96
N LEU A 12 3.92 -4.67 8.41
CA LEU A 12 3.24 -3.62 9.18
C LEU A 12 1.98 -4.18 9.86
N ALA A 13 1.11 -4.86 9.11
CA ALA A 13 -0.10 -5.43 9.67
C ALA A 13 0.19 -6.52 10.70
N SER A 14 1.19 -7.38 10.46
CA SER A 14 1.60 -8.39 11.44
C SER A 14 2.12 -7.76 12.72
N ALA A 15 2.87 -6.66 12.63
CA ALA A 15 3.35 -5.93 13.80
C ALA A 15 2.22 -5.25 14.60
N LEU A 16 1.16 -4.80 13.94
CA LEU A 16 0.03 -4.12 14.58
C LEU A 16 -1.02 -5.08 15.14
N PHE A 17 -1.30 -6.18 14.43
CA PHE A 17 -2.44 -7.07 14.69
C PHE A 17 -2.05 -8.52 15.03
N GLY A 18 -0.76 -8.87 14.97
CA GLY A 18 -0.23 -10.21 15.24
C GLY A 18 0.09 -11.02 13.98
N GLU A 19 0.88 -12.09 14.12
CA GLU A 19 1.41 -12.88 12.99
C GLU A 19 0.32 -13.59 12.17
N ASP A 20 -0.82 -13.93 12.79
CA ASP A 20 -1.94 -14.63 12.16
C ASP A 20 -2.89 -13.70 11.36
N VAL A 21 -2.51 -12.43 11.16
CA VAL A 21 -3.34 -11.47 10.42
C VAL A 21 -3.58 -11.94 8.99
N GLN A 22 -4.85 -11.99 8.60
CA GLN A 22 -5.24 -12.26 7.22
C GLN A 22 -5.41 -10.93 6.49
N LEU A 23 -4.68 -10.77 5.39
CA LEU A 23 -4.73 -9.58 4.56
C LEU A 23 -5.38 -9.85 3.21
N ARG A 24 -6.13 -8.85 2.75
CA ARG A 24 -6.71 -8.83 1.41
C ARG A 24 -6.36 -7.52 0.73
N PHE A 25 -5.67 -7.64 -0.40
CA PHE A 25 -5.37 -6.50 -1.29
C PHE A 25 -6.46 -6.42 -2.36
N ARG A 26 -7.14 -5.28 -2.44
CA ARG A 26 -8.14 -5.01 -3.47
C ARG A 26 -7.65 -3.90 -4.40
N PRO A 27 -7.77 -4.03 -5.73
CA PRO A 27 -7.51 -2.91 -6.63
C PRO A 27 -8.38 -1.70 -6.25
N SER A 28 -7.76 -0.52 -6.21
CA SER A 28 -8.45 0.75 -5.98
C SER A 28 -7.85 1.83 -6.87
N TYR A 29 -8.28 3.09 -6.70
CA TYR A 29 -7.77 4.24 -7.42
C TYR A 29 -7.43 5.37 -6.46
N PHE A 30 -6.17 5.81 -6.51
CA PHE A 30 -5.73 7.08 -5.95
C PHE A 30 -5.06 7.87 -7.06
N PRO A 31 -5.15 9.22 -7.10
CA PRO A 31 -4.61 10.08 -8.18
C PRO A 31 -3.09 10.30 -8.12
N PHE A 32 -2.39 9.75 -7.11
CA PHE A 32 -0.92 9.77 -7.00
C PHE A 32 -0.21 8.39 -7.10
N THR A 33 -0.95 7.27 -7.20
CA THR A 33 -0.37 5.92 -7.39
C THR A 33 -0.98 5.10 -8.56
N THR A 34 -0.18 4.27 -9.22
CA THR A 34 -0.58 3.20 -10.16
C THR A 34 0.50 2.11 -10.23
N PRO A 35 0.18 0.82 -10.00
CA PRO A 35 -1.09 0.29 -9.50
C PRO A 35 -1.40 0.73 -8.06
N SER A 36 -2.69 0.87 -7.75
CA SER A 36 -3.22 1.25 -6.44
C SER A 36 -4.02 0.09 -5.82
N ALA A 37 -3.99 0.00 -4.50
CA ALA A 37 -4.70 -1.01 -3.73
C ALA A 37 -5.22 -0.47 -2.38
N GLU A 38 -6.39 -0.93 -1.99
CA GLU A 38 -6.85 -0.91 -0.60
C GLU A 38 -6.44 -2.22 0.08
N VAL A 39 -6.18 -2.15 1.38
CA VAL A 39 -5.84 -3.32 2.20
C VAL A 39 -6.84 -3.47 3.32
N ASP A 40 -7.42 -4.67 3.39
CA ASP A 40 -8.35 -5.06 4.43
C ASP A 40 -7.71 -6.12 5.34
N VAL A 41 -8.09 -6.11 6.63
CA VAL A 41 -7.81 -7.18 7.60
C VAL A 41 -9.08 -7.95 7.92
N MET A 42 -8.94 -9.25 8.21
CA MET A 42 -10.04 -10.04 8.78
C MET A 42 -10.18 -9.79 10.27
N PHE A 43 -11.34 -9.30 10.70
CA PHE A 43 -11.67 -9.12 12.12
C PHE A 43 -13.09 -9.60 12.39
N ASN A 44 -13.23 -10.56 13.31
CA ASN A 44 -14.52 -11.14 13.71
C ASN A 44 -15.40 -11.59 12.51
N GLY A 45 -14.78 -12.23 11.52
CA GLY A 45 -15.46 -12.75 10.33
C GLY A 45 -15.84 -11.69 9.28
N LYS A 46 -15.37 -10.46 9.43
CA LYS A 46 -15.59 -9.37 8.48
C LYS A 46 -14.26 -8.79 7.99
N TRP A 47 -14.25 -8.39 6.73
CA TRP A 47 -13.15 -7.61 6.17
C TRP A 47 -13.32 -6.14 6.53
N LEU A 48 -12.32 -5.56 7.16
CA LEU A 48 -12.26 -4.15 7.50
C LEU A 48 -11.11 -3.50 6.76
N GLU A 49 -11.40 -2.46 5.99
CA GLU A 49 -10.38 -1.63 5.36
C GLU A 49 -9.55 -0.94 6.45
N ILE A 50 -8.22 -1.01 6.32
CA ILE A 50 -7.29 -0.36 7.25
C ILE A 50 -6.44 0.71 6.58
N LEU A 51 -6.03 0.52 5.33
CA LEU A 51 -5.13 1.44 4.64
C LEU A 51 -5.32 1.45 3.13
N GLY A 52 -4.93 2.56 2.52
CA GLY A 52 -4.74 2.68 1.07
C GLY A 52 -3.25 2.71 0.72
N ALA A 53 -2.87 2.13 -0.41
CA ALA A 53 -1.49 2.04 -0.85
C ALA A 53 -1.34 1.95 -2.38
N GLY A 54 -0.12 2.16 -2.88
CA GLY A 54 0.19 1.92 -4.28
C GLY A 54 1.61 2.30 -4.68
N MET A 55 1.97 1.96 -5.92
CA MET A 55 3.21 2.41 -6.54
C MET A 55 3.08 3.86 -6.98
N ILE A 56 4.04 4.72 -6.64
CA ILE A 56 3.98 6.15 -6.95
C ILE A 56 4.02 6.35 -8.46
N ARG A 57 3.14 7.21 -8.97
CA ARG A 57 3.13 7.58 -10.38
C ARG A 57 4.41 8.34 -10.77
N PRO A 58 5.00 8.10 -11.95
CA PRO A 58 6.19 8.83 -12.41
C PRO A 58 6.05 10.35 -12.34
N GLU A 59 4.87 10.87 -12.67
CA GLU A 59 4.58 12.32 -12.67
C GLU A 59 4.69 12.93 -11.27
N VAL A 60 4.38 12.14 -10.24
CA VAL A 60 4.48 12.57 -8.83
C VAL A 60 5.95 12.62 -8.39
N LEU A 61 6.75 11.63 -8.78
CA LEU A 61 8.20 11.63 -8.52
C LEU A 61 8.88 12.82 -9.20
N GLN A 62 8.56 13.07 -10.47
CA GLN A 62 9.10 14.19 -11.24
C GLN A 62 8.71 15.54 -10.63
N ALA A 63 7.45 15.71 -10.21
CA ALA A 63 7.00 16.91 -9.52
C ALA A 63 7.75 17.14 -8.19
N GLY A 64 8.23 16.08 -7.55
CA GLY A 64 9.10 16.11 -6.37
C GLY A 64 10.59 16.26 -6.65
N GLY A 65 11.00 16.42 -7.92
CA GLY A 65 12.42 16.54 -8.31
C GLY A 65 13.19 15.22 -8.36
N VAL A 66 12.50 14.08 -8.40
CA VAL A 66 13.11 12.74 -8.48
C VAL A 66 12.97 12.18 -9.89
N ASP A 67 14.08 11.74 -10.48
CA ASP A 67 14.09 11.10 -11.79
C ASP A 67 13.39 9.74 -11.74
N SER A 68 12.23 9.65 -12.41
CA SER A 68 11.39 8.45 -12.47
C SER A 68 11.92 7.34 -13.37
N GLU A 69 12.90 7.61 -14.24
CA GLU A 69 13.57 6.57 -15.04
C GLU A 69 14.60 5.81 -14.20
N GLN A 70 15.23 6.50 -13.24
CA GLN A 70 16.19 5.90 -12.33
C GLN A 70 15.53 5.33 -11.07
N TRP A 71 14.47 5.98 -10.56
CA TRP A 71 13.87 5.65 -9.27
C TRP A 71 12.39 5.30 -9.38
N GLN A 72 11.98 4.35 -8.54
CA GLN A 72 10.57 4.00 -8.31
C GLN A 72 10.31 4.00 -6.80
N GLY A 73 9.06 4.20 -6.41
CA GLY A 73 8.67 4.20 -5.00
C GLY A 73 7.25 3.71 -4.80
N PHE A 74 6.89 3.47 -3.56
CA PHE A 74 5.52 3.17 -3.14
C PHE A 74 5.14 4.05 -1.95
N ALA A 75 3.85 4.29 -1.78
CA ALA A 75 3.30 5.04 -0.66
C ALA A 75 2.10 4.29 -0.08
N PHE A 76 1.84 4.51 1.21
CA PHE A 76 0.65 4.02 1.90
C PHE A 76 0.20 5.01 2.96
N GLY A 77 -1.09 4.98 3.31
CA GLY A 77 -1.70 5.83 4.33
C GLY A 77 -2.67 5.03 5.20
N LEU A 78 -2.53 5.18 6.52
CA LEU A 78 -3.31 4.54 7.57
C LEU A 78 -3.97 5.63 8.42
N GLY A 79 -5.25 5.47 8.76
CA GLY A 79 -5.92 6.31 9.75
C GLY A 79 -5.57 5.89 11.19
N LEU A 80 -5.23 6.85 12.06
CA LEU A 80 -4.96 6.64 13.48
C LEU A 80 -6.19 6.94 14.35
#